data_AF-A0A939BED7-F1
#
_entry.id   AF-A0A939BED7-F1
#
_cell.length_a   1.000
_cell.length_b   1.000
_cell.length_c   1.000
_cell.angle_alpha   90.00
_cell.angle_beta   90.00
_cell.angle_gamma   90.00
#
_symmetry.space_group_name_H-M   'P 1'
#
loop_
_entity.id
_entity.type
_entity.pdbx_description
1 polymer ?
#
loop_
_entity_poly.entity_id
_entity_poly.type
_entity_poly.pdbx_seq_one_letter_code
_entity_poly.pdbx_strand_id
1 'polypeptide(L)'
;MNVYRFINSKDIRAHLQSLRYDFTLPEAAFLVWQCATAPLSEKHAAWRELIKTMPDCRMERRRNMCEIQSMHGFLQEYIELEEKLLRDFHRESDTVYFYSVLLKDEHFPDGFSESEKYERAFPTLSDCLATVKEEICDYGAEDILHVCMKRQLLSEPNHSMTVCLNNRLEVMDIDAFRSPLTEREQELLGAFEGMWFAFPTPFKRGELVCQKHSLKAWRFPQNVCYVLDSITAWTNREMRENGFWRSRSDTQDMDRLHQILLKDGDVTDMSFSAYSVEDGQIIFDNMGWYLSLERFDGTLTGEQRALYPLRDLLSGKIRPDMFLDALRVLRADEEAKNTAGIRENLLYHKDMSYISAENAGKEAGKKEETL
;
A
#
# COMPACT_ATOMS: atom_id res chain seq x y z
N MET A 1 11.19 -17.93 -16.82
CA MET A 1 10.09 -17.19 -16.15
C MET A 1 10.12 -15.70 -16.50
N ASN A 2 8.98 -15.00 -16.50
CA ASN A 2 8.94 -13.53 -16.65
C ASN A 2 8.91 -12.84 -15.27
N VAL A 3 10.07 -12.42 -14.74
CA VAL A 3 10.18 -11.76 -13.42
C VAL A 3 9.40 -10.44 -13.37
N TYR A 4 9.30 -9.71 -14.49
CA TYR A 4 8.60 -8.42 -14.54
C TYR A 4 7.11 -8.51 -14.13
N ARG A 5 6.49 -9.69 -14.22
CA ARG A 5 5.11 -9.96 -13.74
C ARG A 5 4.91 -9.62 -12.26
N PHE A 6 5.97 -9.74 -11.46
CA PHE A 6 5.95 -9.58 -10.01
C PHE A 6 6.26 -8.14 -9.55
N ILE A 7 6.52 -7.22 -10.49
CA ILE A 7 6.68 -5.80 -10.18
C ILE A 7 5.31 -5.15 -10.16
N ASN A 8 4.89 -4.63 -9.01
CA ASN A 8 3.55 -4.05 -8.85
C ASN A 8 3.37 -2.76 -9.67
N SER A 9 4.34 -1.84 -9.63
CA SER A 9 4.31 -0.58 -10.39
C SER A 9 4.40 -0.79 -11.89
N LYS A 10 3.43 -0.24 -12.64
CA LYS A 10 3.44 -0.24 -14.12
C LYS A 10 4.64 0.54 -14.69
N ASP A 11 5.00 1.67 -14.07
CA ASP A 11 6.09 2.53 -14.53
C ASP A 11 7.46 1.88 -14.33
N ILE A 12 7.71 1.34 -13.13
CA ILE A 12 8.97 0.64 -12.84
C ILE A 12 9.09 -0.61 -13.71
N ARG A 13 7.99 -1.37 -13.86
CA ARG A 13 7.95 -2.55 -14.74
C ARG A 13 8.34 -2.19 -16.17
N ALA A 14 7.70 -1.19 -16.76
CA ALA A 14 7.98 -0.75 -18.12
C ALA A 14 9.43 -0.25 -18.27
N HIS A 15 9.94 0.46 -17.26
CA HIS A 15 11.32 0.95 -17.24
C HIS A 15 12.34 -0.19 -17.24
N LEU A 16 12.21 -1.13 -16.30
CA LEU A 16 13.14 -2.26 -16.19
C LEU A 16 13.04 -3.18 -17.44
N GLN A 17 11.87 -3.33 -18.03
CA GLN A 17 11.70 -4.01 -19.32
C GLN A 17 12.44 -3.29 -20.46
N SER A 18 12.35 -1.96 -20.52
CA SER A 18 13.05 -1.16 -21.54
C SER A 18 14.57 -1.28 -21.44
N LEU A 19 15.08 -1.37 -20.21
CA LEU A 19 16.50 -1.62 -19.92
C LEU A 19 16.92 -3.06 -20.18
N ARG A 20 15.96 -3.99 -20.36
CA ARG A 20 16.18 -5.44 -20.33
C ARG A 20 16.98 -5.83 -19.08
N TYR A 21 16.57 -5.29 -17.94
CA TYR A 21 17.26 -5.48 -16.67
C TYR A 21 17.42 -6.98 -16.38
N ASP A 22 18.66 -7.38 -16.10
CA ASP A 22 19.02 -8.76 -15.80
C ASP A 22 19.01 -8.95 -14.28
N PHE A 23 17.99 -9.66 -13.79
CA PHE A 23 17.80 -9.87 -12.36
C PHE A 23 18.72 -10.97 -11.86
N THR A 24 19.37 -10.73 -10.73
CA THR A 24 19.98 -11.79 -9.92
C THR A 24 18.90 -12.65 -9.25
N LEU A 25 19.28 -13.85 -8.81
CA LEU A 25 18.35 -14.76 -8.13
C LEU A 25 17.73 -14.12 -6.86
N PRO A 26 18.48 -13.44 -5.97
CA PRO A 26 17.91 -12.75 -4.82
C PRO A 26 16.92 -11.64 -5.19
N GLU A 27 17.23 -10.82 -6.20
CA GLU A 27 16.32 -9.78 -6.68
C GLU A 27 15.02 -10.36 -7.23
N ALA A 28 15.11 -11.41 -8.05
CA ALA A 28 13.93 -12.06 -8.61
C ALA A 28 13.06 -12.70 -7.52
N ALA A 29 13.68 -13.39 -6.56
CA ALA A 29 13.00 -13.97 -5.41
C ALA A 29 12.29 -12.91 -4.56
N PHE A 30 12.97 -11.79 -4.30
CA PHE A 30 12.43 -10.65 -3.56
C PHE A 30 11.24 -10.00 -4.27
N LEU A 31 11.31 -9.84 -5.60
CA LEU A 31 10.20 -9.29 -6.39
C LEU A 31 8.96 -10.19 -6.33
N VAL A 32 9.13 -11.52 -6.36
CA VAL A 32 8.05 -12.50 -6.18
C VAL A 32 7.42 -12.36 -4.79
N TRP A 33 8.25 -12.30 -3.75
CA TRP A 33 7.79 -12.13 -2.36
C TRP A 33 6.92 -10.89 -2.20
N GLN A 34 7.40 -9.74 -2.66
CA GLN A 34 6.70 -8.45 -2.52
C GLN A 34 5.56 -8.21 -3.52
N CYS A 35 5.26 -9.17 -4.40
CA CYS A 35 4.18 -9.01 -5.37
C CYS A 35 2.81 -9.05 -4.67
N ALA A 36 2.06 -7.94 -4.75
CA ALA A 36 0.76 -7.79 -4.08
C ALA A 36 -0.40 -8.36 -4.89
N THR A 37 -0.16 -8.73 -6.15
CA THR A 37 -1.20 -9.14 -7.12
C THR A 37 -1.12 -10.61 -7.51
N ALA A 38 -0.09 -11.32 -7.07
CA ALA A 38 0.07 -12.76 -7.33
C ALA A 38 -0.38 -13.55 -6.09
N PRO A 39 -1.27 -14.55 -6.24
CA PRO A 39 -1.58 -15.45 -5.14
C PRO A 39 -0.36 -16.27 -4.75
N LEU A 40 -0.35 -16.77 -3.53
CA LEU A 40 0.75 -17.51 -2.93
C LEU A 40 1.13 -18.76 -3.75
N SER A 41 0.15 -19.42 -4.36
CA SER A 41 0.39 -20.53 -5.28
C SER A 41 1.19 -20.12 -6.53
N GLU A 42 0.94 -18.94 -7.10
CA GLU A 42 1.73 -18.37 -8.20
C GLU A 42 3.14 -18.03 -7.70
N LYS A 43 3.28 -17.48 -6.49
CA LYS A 43 4.59 -17.19 -5.88
C LYS A 43 5.43 -18.45 -5.66
N HIS A 44 4.83 -19.52 -5.12
CA HIS A 44 5.49 -20.82 -4.95
C HIS A 44 5.95 -21.41 -6.28
N ALA A 45 5.09 -21.36 -7.31
CA ALA A 45 5.44 -21.83 -8.64
C ALA A 45 6.60 -21.02 -9.23
N ALA A 46 6.60 -19.70 -9.03
CA ALA A 46 7.66 -18.81 -9.47
C ALA A 46 9.01 -19.12 -8.79
N TRP A 47 9.04 -19.28 -7.47
CA TRP A 47 10.26 -19.65 -6.75
C TRP A 47 10.79 -21.03 -7.18
N ARG A 48 9.92 -22.03 -7.41
CA ARG A 48 10.34 -23.34 -7.95
C ARG A 48 10.97 -23.21 -9.34
N GLU A 49 10.42 -22.37 -10.19
CA GLU A 49 11.00 -22.10 -11.52
C GLU A 49 12.31 -21.33 -11.43
N LEU A 50 12.45 -20.39 -10.48
CA LEU A 50 13.72 -19.70 -10.22
C LEU A 50 14.82 -20.68 -9.79
N ILE A 51 14.52 -21.61 -8.87
CA ILE A 51 15.43 -22.69 -8.47
C ILE A 51 15.89 -23.51 -9.67
N LYS A 52 14.99 -23.82 -10.61
CA LYS A 52 15.29 -24.63 -11.79
C LYS A 52 16.11 -23.89 -12.84
N THR A 53 15.91 -22.58 -12.99
CA THR A 53 16.37 -21.82 -14.18
C THR A 53 17.53 -20.87 -13.90
N MET A 54 17.77 -20.50 -12.64
CA MET A 54 18.83 -19.58 -12.25
C MET A 54 19.89 -20.31 -11.41
N PRO A 55 21.18 -19.97 -11.56
CA PRO A 55 22.23 -20.57 -10.75
C PRO A 55 22.04 -20.23 -9.28
N ASP A 56 22.37 -21.18 -8.41
CA ASP A 56 22.35 -20.95 -6.97
C ASP A 56 23.41 -19.92 -6.57
N CYS A 57 23.16 -19.22 -5.47
CA CYS A 57 24.10 -18.26 -4.91
C CYS A 57 23.94 -18.17 -3.40
N ARG A 58 24.95 -17.61 -2.73
CA ARG A 58 24.89 -17.22 -1.33
C ARG A 58 24.54 -15.74 -1.19
N MET A 59 24.00 -15.37 -0.04
CA MET A 59 23.78 -13.98 0.35
C MET A 59 24.34 -13.76 1.75
N GLU A 60 25.18 -12.73 1.90
CA GLU A 60 25.83 -12.44 3.18
C GLU A 60 24.82 -12.00 4.25
N ARG A 61 25.21 -12.18 5.52
CA ARG A 61 24.43 -11.68 6.67
C ARG A 61 24.20 -10.17 6.53
N ARG A 62 22.98 -9.74 6.85
CA ARG A 62 22.60 -8.33 6.98
C ARG A 62 22.12 -8.02 8.39
N ARG A 63 21.79 -6.76 8.67
CA ARG A 63 21.32 -6.31 9.98
C ARG A 63 20.13 -7.12 10.52
N ASN A 64 19.15 -7.40 9.65
CA ASN A 64 17.90 -8.09 9.98
C ASN A 64 17.73 -9.41 9.22
N MET A 65 18.83 -10.02 8.76
CA MET A 65 18.80 -11.27 8.01
C MET A 65 20.04 -12.11 8.31
N CYS A 66 19.84 -13.39 8.66
CA CYS A 66 20.93 -14.35 8.75
C CYS A 66 21.57 -14.62 7.39
N GLU A 67 22.80 -15.13 7.39
CA GLU A 67 23.47 -15.51 6.14
C GLU A 67 22.69 -16.62 5.43
N ILE A 68 22.50 -16.47 4.12
CA ILE A 68 21.88 -17.49 3.27
C ILE A 68 22.99 -18.20 2.50
N GLN A 69 23.30 -19.44 2.87
CA GLN A 69 24.35 -20.23 2.22
C GLN A 69 23.97 -20.70 0.81
N SER A 70 22.69 -20.97 0.60
CA SER A 70 22.10 -21.39 -0.67
C SER A 70 20.74 -20.72 -0.81
N MET A 71 20.60 -19.85 -1.82
CA MET A 71 19.31 -19.24 -2.14
C MET A 71 18.31 -20.29 -2.62
N HIS A 72 18.76 -21.36 -3.29
CA HIS A 72 17.90 -22.49 -3.64
C HIS A 72 17.34 -23.19 -2.41
N GLY A 73 18.20 -23.53 -1.44
CA GLY A 73 17.79 -24.15 -0.18
C GLY A 73 16.85 -23.26 0.63
N PHE A 74 17.19 -21.97 0.75
CA PHE A 74 16.32 -20.97 1.40
C PHE A 74 14.92 -20.92 0.79
N LEU A 75 14.81 -20.86 -0.54
CA LEU A 75 13.50 -20.82 -1.22
C LEU A 75 12.71 -22.12 -1.02
N GLN A 76 13.36 -23.28 -1.00
CA GLN A 76 12.71 -24.56 -0.70
C GLN A 76 12.15 -24.58 0.72
N GLU A 77 12.97 -24.23 1.71
CA GLU A 77 12.55 -24.16 3.12
C GLU A 77 11.40 -23.15 3.33
N TYR A 78 11.47 -22.00 2.65
CA TYR A 78 10.43 -20.96 2.74
C TYR A 78 9.08 -21.45 2.18
N ILE A 79 9.09 -22.11 1.02
CA ILE A 79 7.88 -22.72 0.44
C ILE A 79 7.31 -23.79 1.38
N GLU A 80 8.17 -24.69 1.89
CA GLU A 80 7.75 -25.76 2.80
C GLU A 80 7.13 -25.23 4.09
N LEU A 81 7.67 -24.13 4.62
CA LEU A 81 7.14 -23.44 5.80
C LEU A 81 5.76 -22.82 5.52
N GLU A 82 5.60 -22.09 4.41
CA GLU A 82 4.29 -21.52 4.05
C GLU A 82 3.24 -22.62 3.82
N GLU A 83 3.59 -23.73 3.15
CA GLU A 83 2.71 -24.88 2.99
C GLU A 83 2.37 -25.55 4.34
N LYS A 84 3.32 -25.63 5.26
CA LYS A 84 3.08 -26.10 6.64
C LYS A 84 2.08 -25.19 7.36
N LEU A 85 2.29 -23.89 7.30
CA LEU A 85 1.41 -22.90 7.94
C LEU A 85 -0.01 -22.97 7.39
N LEU A 86 -0.18 -23.15 6.07
CA LEU A 86 -1.51 -23.37 5.48
C LEU A 86 -2.15 -24.66 5.97
N ARG A 87 -1.42 -25.77 6.02
CA ARG A 87 -1.94 -27.03 6.58
C ARG A 87 -2.39 -26.86 8.03
N ASP A 88 -1.62 -26.12 8.83
CA ASP A 88 -1.95 -25.84 10.22
C ASP A 88 -3.15 -24.88 10.35
N PHE A 89 -3.30 -23.93 9.43
CA PHE A 89 -4.48 -23.06 9.35
C PHE A 89 -5.76 -23.84 9.05
N HIS A 90 -5.69 -24.85 8.18
CA HIS A 90 -6.82 -25.71 7.85
C HIS A 90 -7.11 -26.79 8.89
N ARG A 91 -6.25 -26.97 9.90
CA ARG A 91 -6.40 -28.02 10.90
C ARG A 91 -7.53 -27.69 11.87
N GLU A 92 -8.57 -28.53 11.87
CA GLU A 92 -9.61 -28.50 12.89
C GLU A 92 -9.01 -28.96 14.23
N SER A 93 -9.11 -28.09 15.24
CA SER A 93 -8.52 -28.28 16.57
C SER A 93 -9.26 -27.40 17.58
N ASP A 94 -8.67 -27.18 18.76
CA ASP A 94 -9.16 -26.26 19.79
C ASP A 94 -8.97 -24.78 19.36
N THR A 95 -9.65 -24.39 18.28
CA THR A 95 -9.47 -23.11 17.60
C THR A 95 -10.78 -22.47 17.23
N VAL A 96 -10.74 -21.14 17.16
CA VAL A 96 -11.81 -20.31 16.61
C VAL A 96 -11.28 -19.48 15.45
N TYR A 97 -12.18 -19.17 14.52
CA TYR A 97 -11.90 -18.38 13.35
C TYR A 97 -12.66 -17.07 13.42
N PHE A 98 -12.05 -16.02 12.88
CA PHE A 98 -12.63 -14.70 12.70
C PHE A 98 -12.29 -14.22 11.31
N TYR A 99 -13.02 -13.24 10.80
CA TYR A 99 -12.63 -12.55 9.58
C TYR A 99 -12.82 -11.04 9.69
N SER A 100 -12.19 -10.32 8.78
CA SER A 100 -12.48 -8.94 8.45
C SER A 100 -12.41 -8.75 6.94
N VAL A 101 -13.32 -7.95 6.39
CA VAL A 101 -13.34 -7.61 4.96
C VAL A 101 -12.86 -6.18 4.81
N LEU A 102 -11.91 -5.98 3.90
CA LEU A 102 -11.40 -4.68 3.51
C LEU A 102 -12.06 -4.28 2.20
N LEU A 103 -12.85 -3.21 2.24
CA LEU A 103 -13.64 -2.69 1.13
C LEU A 103 -13.02 -1.40 0.60
N LYS A 104 -13.27 -1.09 -0.67
CA LYS A 104 -13.08 0.26 -1.20
C LYS A 104 -14.04 1.20 -0.48
N ASP A 105 -13.56 2.39 -0.11
CA ASP A 105 -14.42 3.40 0.48
C ASP A 105 -15.22 4.12 -0.63
N GLU A 106 -16.55 4.13 -0.51
CA GLU A 106 -17.43 4.81 -1.47
C GLU A 106 -17.34 6.34 -1.39
N HIS A 107 -17.00 6.88 -0.22
CA HIS A 107 -16.96 8.32 0.05
C HIS A 107 -15.56 8.89 -0.18
N PHE A 108 -14.54 8.04 -0.09
CA PHE A 108 -13.15 8.37 -0.38
C PHE A 108 -12.69 7.47 -1.53
N PRO A 109 -12.60 7.98 -2.78
CA PRO A 109 -12.22 7.19 -3.96
C PRO A 109 -10.90 6.40 -3.84
N ASP A 110 -10.11 6.76 -2.82
CA ASP A 110 -8.76 6.31 -2.51
C ASP A 110 -8.65 5.74 -1.06
N GLY A 111 -9.75 5.77 -0.31
CA GLY A 111 -9.87 5.24 1.04
C GLY A 111 -10.29 3.77 1.05
N PHE A 112 -10.25 3.18 2.24
CA PHE A 112 -10.81 1.86 2.49
C PHE A 112 -11.69 1.90 3.74
N SER A 113 -12.74 1.11 3.74
CA SER A 113 -13.51 0.82 4.95
C SER A 113 -13.22 -0.62 5.37
N GLU A 114 -13.10 -0.82 6.68
CA GLU A 114 -13.01 -2.16 7.26
C GLU A 114 -14.40 -2.54 7.78
N SER A 115 -14.84 -3.77 7.51
CA SER A 115 -15.94 -4.35 8.27
C SER A 115 -15.58 -4.35 9.77
N GLU A 116 -16.59 -4.45 10.64
CA GLU A 116 -16.35 -4.56 12.08
C GLU A 116 -15.34 -5.69 12.37
N LYS A 117 -14.20 -5.32 12.98
CA LYS A 117 -13.00 -6.17 13.05
C LYS A 117 -13.26 -7.40 13.92
N TYR A 118 -13.32 -8.57 13.28
CA TYR A 118 -13.26 -9.86 13.98
C TYR A 118 -14.33 -10.02 15.07
N GLU A 119 -15.53 -9.47 14.89
CA GLU A 119 -16.57 -9.50 15.92
C GLU A 119 -17.19 -10.88 16.10
N ARG A 120 -17.30 -11.63 15.01
CA ARG A 120 -17.96 -12.94 15.01
C ARG A 120 -16.93 -14.06 15.05
N ALA A 121 -17.01 -14.87 16.11
CA ALA A 121 -16.24 -16.09 16.26
C ALA A 121 -16.96 -17.27 15.59
N PHE A 122 -16.21 -18.04 14.80
CA PHE A 122 -16.68 -19.24 14.14
C PHE A 122 -15.94 -20.47 14.67
N PRO A 123 -16.65 -21.56 15.01
CA PRO A 123 -16.01 -22.77 15.52
C PRO A 123 -15.27 -23.54 14.42
N THR A 124 -15.66 -23.36 13.15
CA THR A 124 -15.02 -24.02 12.01
C THR A 124 -14.62 -23.01 10.93
N LEU A 125 -13.58 -23.36 10.18
CA LEU A 125 -13.16 -22.57 9.02
C LEU A 125 -14.24 -22.56 7.93
N SER A 126 -14.97 -23.67 7.76
CA SER A 126 -16.03 -23.79 6.75
C SER A 126 -17.17 -22.80 7.00
N ASP A 127 -17.63 -22.66 8.25
CA ASP A 127 -18.70 -21.72 8.60
C ASP A 127 -18.25 -20.26 8.42
N CYS A 128 -17.00 -19.98 8.78
CA CYS A 128 -16.37 -18.68 8.57
C CYS A 128 -16.31 -18.33 7.08
N LEU A 129 -15.81 -19.25 6.24
CA LEU A 129 -15.75 -19.09 4.79
C LEU A 129 -17.12 -18.96 4.13
N ALA A 130 -18.14 -19.67 4.63
CA ALA A 130 -19.51 -19.54 4.11
C ALA A 130 -20.04 -18.12 4.33
N THR A 131 -19.83 -17.57 5.52
CA THR A 131 -20.26 -16.18 5.84
C THR A 131 -19.49 -15.16 5.00
N VAL A 132 -18.18 -15.32 4.84
CA VAL A 132 -17.37 -14.46 3.95
C VAL A 132 -17.89 -14.48 2.52
N LYS A 133 -18.31 -15.64 2.00
CA LYS A 133 -18.87 -15.75 0.64
C LYS A 133 -20.20 -15.01 0.50
N GLU A 134 -21.04 -15.04 1.52
CA GLU A 134 -22.29 -14.27 1.56
C GLU A 134 -21.98 -12.77 1.51
N GLU A 135 -21.06 -12.28 2.35
CA GLU A 135 -20.66 -10.86 2.31
C GLU A 135 -20.03 -10.45 0.97
N ILE A 136 -19.21 -11.32 0.36
CA ILE A 136 -18.67 -11.06 -0.98
C ILE A 136 -19.79 -10.89 -2.02
N CYS A 137 -20.86 -11.66 -1.91
CA CYS A 137 -22.02 -11.53 -2.78
C CYS A 137 -22.82 -10.25 -2.51
N ASP A 138 -22.93 -9.85 -1.24
CA ASP A 138 -23.71 -8.68 -0.83
C ASP A 138 -23.04 -7.36 -1.22
N TYR A 139 -21.72 -7.24 -1.01
CA TYR A 139 -20.96 -6.04 -1.38
C TYR A 139 -20.58 -6.01 -2.87
N GLY A 140 -20.42 -7.20 -3.48
CA GLY A 140 -19.84 -7.33 -4.82
C GLY A 140 -18.31 -7.49 -4.77
N ALA A 141 -17.81 -8.51 -5.47
CA ALA A 141 -16.39 -8.87 -5.43
C ALA A 141 -15.44 -7.77 -5.91
N GLU A 142 -15.90 -6.82 -6.74
CA GLU A 142 -15.07 -5.75 -7.29
C GLU A 142 -14.72 -4.66 -6.25
N ASP A 143 -15.53 -4.56 -5.19
CA ASP A 143 -15.35 -3.57 -4.12
C ASP A 143 -14.52 -4.12 -2.96
N ILE A 144 -14.20 -5.42 -2.99
CA ILE A 144 -13.40 -6.09 -1.98
C ILE A 144 -11.94 -6.06 -2.37
N LEU A 145 -11.14 -5.37 -1.53
CA LEU A 145 -9.70 -5.32 -1.66
C LEU A 145 -9.07 -6.62 -1.15
N HIS A 146 -9.40 -6.99 0.09
CA HIS A 146 -8.85 -8.17 0.76
C HIS A 146 -9.82 -8.73 1.80
N VAL A 147 -9.70 -10.03 2.08
CA VAL A 147 -10.32 -10.67 3.24
C VAL A 147 -9.23 -11.22 4.15
N CYS A 148 -9.23 -10.84 5.41
CA CYS A 148 -8.31 -11.37 6.41
C CYS A 148 -9.02 -12.39 7.28
N MET A 149 -8.54 -13.62 7.29
CA MET A 149 -9.07 -14.68 8.15
C MET A 149 -8.09 -15.00 9.26
N LYS A 150 -8.49 -14.75 10.51
CA LYS A 150 -7.69 -15.03 11.69
C LYS A 150 -8.10 -16.37 12.29
N ARG A 151 -7.13 -17.25 12.56
CA ARG A 151 -7.28 -18.47 13.36
C ARG A 151 -6.59 -18.25 14.70
N GLN A 152 -7.26 -18.57 15.80
CA GLN A 152 -6.75 -18.40 17.15
C GLN A 152 -7.01 -19.66 17.99
N LEU A 153 -6.01 -20.08 18.77
CA LEU A 153 -6.16 -21.17 19.74
C LEU A 153 -6.98 -20.70 20.94
N LEU A 154 -7.90 -21.54 21.42
CA LEU A 154 -8.71 -21.24 22.61
C LEU A 154 -7.91 -21.43 23.90
N SER A 155 -7.15 -22.53 23.98
CA SER A 155 -6.22 -22.84 25.07
C SER A 155 -5.12 -21.79 25.25
N GLU A 156 -4.63 -21.21 24.15
CA GLU A 156 -3.56 -20.21 24.16
C GLU A 156 -3.92 -19.01 23.27
N PRO A 157 -4.75 -18.06 23.74
CA PRO A 157 -5.31 -16.97 22.93
C PRO A 157 -4.29 -16.03 22.28
N ASN A 158 -3.07 -15.97 22.82
CA ASN A 158 -1.98 -15.21 22.23
C ASN A 158 -1.45 -15.85 20.94
N HIS A 159 -1.68 -17.16 20.77
CA HIS A 159 -1.27 -17.90 19.59
C HIS A 159 -2.33 -17.82 18.50
N SER A 160 -1.96 -17.14 17.43
CA SER A 160 -2.83 -16.91 16.27
C SER A 160 -2.03 -16.78 14.99
N MET A 161 -2.75 -16.94 13.88
CA MET A 161 -2.24 -16.70 12.54
C MET A 161 -3.35 -16.10 11.69
N THR A 162 -2.98 -15.28 10.71
CA THR A 162 -3.91 -14.63 9.80
C THR A 162 -3.54 -15.00 8.37
N VAL A 163 -4.53 -15.40 7.59
CA VAL A 163 -4.39 -15.63 6.16
C VAL A 163 -5.12 -14.52 5.43
N CYS A 164 -4.39 -13.82 4.56
CA CYS A 164 -4.93 -12.77 3.71
C CYS A 164 -5.34 -13.38 2.36
N LEU A 165 -6.57 -13.11 1.95
CA LEU A 165 -7.19 -13.61 0.73
C LEU A 165 -7.54 -12.44 -0.19
N ASN A 166 -7.60 -12.70 -1.50
CA ASN A 166 -8.22 -11.77 -2.46
C ASN A 166 -9.74 -11.99 -2.57
N ASN A 167 -10.40 -11.20 -3.41
CA ASN A 167 -11.85 -11.31 -3.68
C ASN A 167 -12.29 -12.64 -4.34
N ARG A 168 -11.36 -13.48 -4.79
CA ARG A 168 -11.60 -14.85 -5.28
C ARG A 168 -11.30 -15.92 -4.22
N LEU A 169 -11.00 -15.51 -2.99
CA LEU A 169 -10.59 -16.37 -1.88
C LEU A 169 -9.28 -17.12 -2.14
N GLU A 170 -8.43 -16.62 -3.03
CA GLU A 170 -7.08 -17.15 -3.22
C GLU A 170 -6.15 -16.56 -2.14
N VAL A 171 -5.30 -17.39 -1.55
CA VAL A 171 -4.32 -16.96 -0.55
C VAL A 171 -3.31 -16.01 -1.18
N MET A 172 -3.11 -14.85 -0.57
CA MET A 172 -2.16 -13.83 -1.00
C MET A 172 -0.93 -13.76 -0.09
N ASP A 173 -1.15 -13.91 1.22
CA ASP A 173 -0.12 -13.77 2.26
C ASP A 173 -0.53 -14.48 3.56
N ILE A 174 0.46 -14.79 4.40
CA ILE A 174 0.29 -15.45 5.70
C ILE A 174 1.03 -14.63 6.77
N ASP A 175 0.29 -14.07 7.72
CA ASP A 175 0.86 -13.51 8.95
C ASP A 175 0.85 -14.59 10.04
N ALA A 176 2.03 -15.12 10.34
CA ALA A 176 2.25 -16.12 11.38
C ALA A 176 3.11 -15.60 12.55
N PHE A 177 3.25 -14.27 12.73
CA PHE A 177 4.13 -13.72 13.79
C PHE A 177 3.71 -14.12 15.21
N ARG A 178 2.43 -14.46 15.40
CA ARG A 178 1.88 -14.94 16.67
C ARG A 178 1.74 -16.46 16.72
N SER A 179 2.29 -17.20 15.76
CA SER A 179 2.29 -18.65 15.78
C SER A 179 3.47 -19.20 16.60
N PRO A 180 3.36 -20.41 17.18
CA PRO A 180 4.47 -21.06 17.87
C PRO A 180 5.49 -21.58 16.85
N LEU A 181 6.35 -20.67 16.38
CA LEU A 181 7.41 -20.95 15.42
C LEU A 181 8.72 -21.24 16.13
N THR A 182 9.49 -22.19 15.60
CA THR A 182 10.90 -22.36 15.99
C THR A 182 11.73 -21.14 15.59
N GLU A 183 12.90 -20.96 16.21
CA GLU A 183 13.81 -19.86 15.89
C GLU A 183 14.15 -19.81 14.39
N ARG A 184 14.44 -20.97 13.78
CA ARG A 184 14.70 -21.09 12.35
C ARG A 184 13.50 -20.66 11.48
N GLU A 185 12.28 -21.00 11.87
CA GLU A 185 11.09 -20.61 11.11
C GLU A 185 10.83 -19.10 11.19
N GLN A 186 11.08 -18.48 12.35
CA GLN A 186 11.01 -17.02 12.51
C GLN A 186 12.06 -16.32 11.63
N GLU A 187 13.29 -16.83 11.60
CA GLU A 187 14.34 -16.33 10.71
C GLU A 187 13.95 -16.43 9.24
N LEU A 188 13.34 -17.55 8.82
CA LEU A 188 12.89 -17.75 7.44
C LEU A 188 11.82 -16.73 7.04
N LEU A 189 10.78 -16.53 7.86
CA LEU A 189 9.71 -15.56 7.57
C LEU A 189 10.23 -14.12 7.54
N GLY A 190 11.18 -13.78 8.40
CA GLY A 190 11.79 -12.44 8.46
C GLY A 190 12.85 -12.19 7.38
N ALA A 191 13.36 -13.22 6.69
CA ALA A 191 14.54 -13.10 5.85
C ALA A 191 14.37 -12.09 4.71
N PHE A 192 13.24 -12.13 4.00
CA PHE A 192 12.96 -11.17 2.92
C PHE A 192 12.81 -9.73 3.44
N GLU A 193 12.32 -9.54 4.67
CA GLU A 193 12.24 -8.21 5.28
C GLU A 193 13.61 -7.61 5.56
N GLY A 194 14.64 -8.45 5.77
CA GLY A 194 16.01 -8.00 5.92
C GLY A 194 16.76 -7.75 4.61
N MET A 195 16.09 -7.81 3.45
CA MET A 195 16.70 -7.56 2.13
C MET A 195 16.46 -6.12 1.64
N TRP A 196 17.43 -5.59 0.89
CA TRP A 196 17.35 -4.31 0.20
C TRP A 196 18.09 -4.37 -1.13
N PHE A 197 17.46 -3.84 -2.18
CA PHE A 197 18.00 -3.81 -3.53
C PHE A 197 17.78 -2.42 -4.15
N ALA A 198 18.79 -1.94 -4.88
CA ALA A 198 18.73 -0.67 -5.59
C ALA A 198 18.23 -0.89 -7.03
N PHE A 199 16.92 -1.05 -7.20
CA PHE A 199 16.35 -1.17 -8.54
C PHE A 199 16.36 0.19 -9.27
N PRO A 200 16.77 0.24 -10.55
CA PRO A 200 16.64 1.45 -11.36
C PRO A 200 15.19 1.93 -11.44
N THR A 201 14.98 3.24 -11.29
CA THR A 201 13.63 3.84 -11.30
C THR A 201 13.49 4.90 -12.39
N PRO A 202 12.31 5.02 -13.03
CA PRO A 202 12.10 5.95 -14.13
C PRO A 202 11.75 7.38 -13.70
N PHE A 203 11.81 7.69 -12.40
CA PHE A 203 11.23 8.91 -11.84
C PHE A 203 12.22 10.06 -11.76
N LYS A 204 11.69 11.28 -11.68
CA LYS A 204 12.46 12.51 -11.47
C LYS A 204 11.89 13.34 -10.34
N ARG A 205 12.76 14.14 -9.72
CA ARG A 205 12.37 15.15 -8.76
C ARG A 205 11.33 16.09 -9.37
N GLY A 206 10.29 16.38 -8.61
CA GLY A 206 9.19 17.22 -9.04
C GLY A 206 8.21 16.51 -9.96
N GLU A 207 8.24 15.19 -10.13
CA GLU A 207 7.13 14.46 -10.76
C GLU A 207 6.00 14.22 -9.76
N LEU A 208 4.76 14.19 -10.26
CA LEU A 208 3.61 13.75 -9.48
C LEU A 208 3.54 12.22 -9.51
N VAL A 209 3.54 11.61 -8.35
CA VAL A 209 3.53 10.15 -8.16
C VAL A 209 2.46 9.74 -7.15
N CYS A 210 2.08 8.48 -7.17
CA CYS A 210 1.14 7.88 -6.22
C CYS A 210 1.55 6.44 -5.91
N GLN A 211 1.05 5.90 -4.80
CA GLN A 211 1.21 4.49 -4.46
C GLN A 211 -0.15 3.78 -4.64
N LYS A 212 -0.23 2.89 -5.63
CA LYS A 212 -1.48 2.16 -5.95
C LYS A 212 -1.55 0.76 -5.33
N HIS A 213 -0.41 0.09 -5.23
CA HIS A 213 -0.35 -1.33 -4.85
C HIS A 213 0.79 -1.57 -3.86
N SER A 214 0.48 -1.85 -2.59
CA SER A 214 1.46 -2.27 -1.59
C SER A 214 0.96 -3.52 -0.89
N LEU A 215 1.81 -4.54 -0.75
CA LEU A 215 1.50 -5.73 0.07
C LEU A 215 1.29 -5.37 1.54
N LYS A 216 1.86 -4.23 1.98
CA LYS A 216 1.69 -3.64 3.30
C LYS A 216 0.70 -2.47 3.30
N ALA A 217 -0.20 -2.39 2.31
CA ALA A 217 -1.21 -1.33 2.15
C ALA A 217 -2.15 -1.15 3.35
N TRP A 218 -2.23 -2.13 4.27
CA TRP A 218 -2.93 -2.01 5.55
C TRP A 218 -2.45 -0.84 6.44
N ARG A 219 -1.36 -0.15 6.07
CA ARG A 219 -0.80 0.98 6.83
C ARG A 219 -0.88 2.34 6.14
N PHE A 220 -1.27 2.42 4.87
CA PHE A 220 -1.19 3.67 4.12
C PHE A 220 -2.43 3.88 3.24
N PRO A 221 -3.05 5.07 3.26
CA PRO A 221 -4.10 5.40 2.31
C PRO A 221 -3.58 5.21 0.88
N GLN A 222 -4.35 4.49 0.06
CA GLN A 222 -3.98 4.26 -1.33
C GLN A 222 -4.16 5.56 -2.12
N ASN A 223 -3.49 5.68 -3.25
CA ASN A 223 -3.67 6.78 -4.21
C ASN A 223 -3.43 8.21 -3.70
N VAL A 224 -2.86 8.39 -2.50
CA VAL A 224 -2.34 9.70 -2.09
C VAL A 224 -1.32 10.15 -3.13
N CYS A 225 -1.55 11.36 -3.65
CA CYS A 225 -0.66 11.96 -4.61
C CYS A 225 0.47 12.69 -3.89
N TYR A 226 1.67 12.55 -4.43
CA TYR A 226 2.87 13.16 -3.93
C TYR A 226 3.60 13.91 -5.03
N VAL A 227 4.33 14.96 -4.66
CA VAL A 227 5.41 15.49 -5.50
C VAL A 227 6.70 14.85 -5.01
N LEU A 228 7.31 14.02 -5.86
CA LEU A 228 8.54 13.29 -5.52
C LEU A 228 9.70 14.27 -5.30
N ASP A 229 10.43 14.13 -4.20
CA ASP A 229 11.70 14.84 -3.99
C ASP A 229 12.88 13.94 -4.35
N SER A 230 13.00 12.78 -3.71
CA SER A 230 14.13 11.86 -3.91
C SER A 230 13.77 10.40 -3.59
N ILE A 231 14.52 9.46 -4.15
CA ILE A 231 14.41 8.03 -3.81
C ILE A 231 15.72 7.61 -3.14
N THR A 232 15.62 6.87 -2.04
CA THR A 232 16.78 6.49 -1.20
C THR A 232 17.82 5.66 -1.97
N ALA A 233 17.40 4.93 -3.00
CA ALA A 233 18.29 4.17 -3.87
C ALA A 233 19.19 5.06 -4.77
N TRP A 234 18.87 6.34 -4.97
CA TRP A 234 19.62 7.21 -5.87
C TRP A 234 21.01 7.58 -5.32
N THR A 235 22.04 7.25 -6.11
CA THR A 235 23.43 7.70 -5.95
C THR A 235 23.59 9.21 -6.22
N ASN A 236 24.76 9.79 -5.93
CA ASN A 236 25.05 11.18 -6.25
C ASN A 236 24.95 11.47 -7.77
N ARG A 237 25.21 10.47 -8.62
CA ARG A 237 24.99 10.58 -10.07
C ARG A 237 23.50 10.65 -10.38
N GLU A 238 22.71 9.70 -9.89
CA GLU A 238 21.26 9.63 -10.17
C GLU A 238 20.52 10.84 -9.60
N MET A 239 20.91 11.35 -8.42
CA MET A 239 20.37 12.60 -7.89
C MET A 239 20.52 13.75 -8.89
N ARG A 240 21.69 13.90 -9.53
CA ARG A 240 21.91 14.94 -10.55
C ARG A 240 21.09 14.72 -11.80
N GLU A 241 21.07 13.49 -12.31
CA GLU A 241 20.30 13.10 -13.50
C GLU A 241 18.79 13.28 -13.30
N ASN A 242 18.33 13.16 -12.05
CA ASN A 242 16.92 13.23 -11.66
C ASN A 242 16.50 14.60 -11.12
N GLY A 243 17.30 15.66 -11.31
CA GLY A 243 16.86 17.05 -11.12
C GLY A 243 17.45 17.80 -9.93
N PHE A 244 18.48 17.27 -9.26
CA PHE A 244 19.25 18.02 -8.26
C PHE A 244 20.45 18.73 -8.89
N TRP A 245 20.26 20.00 -9.24
CA TRP A 245 21.27 20.84 -9.92
C TRP A 245 22.36 21.41 -8.99
N ARG A 246 22.13 21.38 -7.67
CA ARG A 246 23.10 21.81 -6.64
C ARG A 246 23.42 20.62 -5.75
N SER A 247 24.66 20.57 -5.27
CA SER A 247 25.05 19.72 -4.13
C SER A 247 23.99 19.89 -3.04
N ARG A 248 23.23 18.82 -2.74
CA ARG A 248 22.53 18.71 -1.45
C ARG A 248 23.67 18.90 -0.44
N SER A 249 23.57 19.90 0.44
CA SER A 249 24.66 20.37 1.32
C SER A 249 25.69 19.29 1.68
N ASP A 250 26.97 19.66 1.73
CA ASP A 250 28.19 18.85 1.91
C ASP A 250 28.21 17.81 3.07
N THR A 251 27.10 17.58 3.76
CA THR A 251 26.88 16.63 4.85
C THR A 251 26.27 15.29 4.42
N GLN A 252 25.64 15.16 3.25
CA GLN A 252 24.93 13.93 2.85
C GLN A 252 25.50 13.32 1.57
N ASP A 253 26.54 12.51 1.74
CA ASP A 253 27.12 11.70 0.67
C ASP A 253 26.19 10.52 0.35
N MET A 254 25.43 10.63 -0.75
CA MET A 254 24.47 9.60 -1.16
C MET A 254 25.17 8.32 -1.65
N ASP A 255 26.39 8.42 -2.19
CA ASP A 255 27.15 7.23 -2.58
C ASP A 255 27.54 6.44 -1.33
N ARG A 256 27.96 7.13 -0.25
CA ARG A 256 28.23 6.49 1.04
C ARG A 256 26.98 5.85 1.63
N LEU A 257 25.83 6.53 1.60
CA LEU A 257 24.56 5.95 2.07
C LEU A 257 24.20 4.72 1.25
N HIS A 258 24.29 4.78 -0.08
CA HIS A 258 24.03 3.66 -0.97
C HIS A 258 24.92 2.45 -0.64
N GLN A 259 26.22 2.65 -0.37
CA GLN A 259 27.12 1.58 0.06
C GLN A 259 26.75 0.97 1.42
N ILE A 260 26.27 1.79 2.37
CA ILE A 260 25.76 1.29 3.66
C ILE A 260 24.52 0.42 3.43
N LEU A 261 23.59 0.86 2.57
CA LEU A 261 22.35 0.14 2.29
C LEU A 261 22.56 -1.16 1.51
N LEU A 262 23.52 -1.19 0.58
CA LEU A 262 23.91 -2.43 -0.11
C LEU A 262 24.37 -3.51 0.87
N LYS A 263 24.98 -3.11 2.00
CA LYS A 263 25.49 -4.02 3.01
C LYS A 263 24.47 -4.35 4.09
N ASP A 264 23.86 -3.34 4.70
CA ASP A 264 23.08 -3.47 5.93
C ASP A 264 21.63 -2.97 5.79
N GLY A 265 21.24 -2.51 4.60
CA GLY A 265 19.90 -2.01 4.33
C GLY A 265 18.86 -3.13 4.29
N ASP A 266 17.64 -2.77 4.66
CA ASP A 266 16.48 -3.65 4.70
C ASP A 266 15.26 -3.04 4.01
N VAL A 267 14.10 -3.69 4.09
CA VAL A 267 12.91 -3.23 3.38
C VAL A 267 12.38 -1.86 3.86
N THR A 268 12.72 -1.42 5.07
CA THR A 268 12.37 -0.09 5.58
C THR A 268 13.18 1.02 4.89
N ASP A 269 14.37 0.68 4.38
CA ASP A 269 15.21 1.56 3.58
C ASP A 269 14.79 1.64 2.11
N MET A 270 13.79 0.86 1.67
CA MET A 270 13.17 0.96 0.34
C MET A 270 12.26 2.19 0.26
N SER A 271 12.74 3.36 0.69
CA SER A 271 11.97 4.59 0.90
C SER A 271 12.17 5.64 -0.19
N PHE A 272 11.31 6.65 -0.16
CA PHE A 272 11.40 7.86 -0.97
C PHE A 272 10.92 9.06 -0.17
N SER A 273 11.54 10.22 -0.37
CA SER A 273 11.09 11.48 0.21
C SER A 273 10.19 12.22 -0.76
N ALA A 274 9.07 12.74 -0.27
CA ALA A 274 8.11 13.43 -1.10
C ALA A 274 7.28 14.46 -0.31
N TYR A 275 6.52 15.26 -1.05
CA TYR A 275 5.60 16.24 -0.51
C TYR A 275 4.15 15.82 -0.74
N SER A 276 3.32 15.88 0.30
CA SER A 276 1.87 15.63 0.28
C SER A 276 1.12 16.89 0.75
N VAL A 277 -0.23 16.86 0.65
CA VAL A 277 -1.10 17.85 1.30
C VAL A 277 -1.92 17.18 2.39
N GLU A 278 -1.85 17.72 3.60
CA GLU A 278 -2.62 17.30 4.78
C GLU A 278 -3.21 18.57 5.44
N ASP A 279 -4.54 18.59 5.63
CA ASP A 279 -5.28 19.72 6.21
C ASP A 279 -4.88 21.10 5.62
N GLY A 280 -4.83 21.19 4.29
CA GLY A 280 -4.48 22.42 3.56
C GLY A 280 -3.00 22.85 3.63
N GLN A 281 -2.14 22.02 4.25
CA GLN A 281 -0.72 22.27 4.41
C GLN A 281 0.11 21.31 3.58
N ILE A 282 1.21 21.81 3.01
CA ILE A 282 2.19 20.97 2.32
C ILE A 282 3.11 20.39 3.38
N ILE A 283 3.14 19.07 3.47
CA ILE A 283 4.00 18.31 4.37
C ILE A 283 5.12 17.66 3.57
N PHE A 284 6.32 17.57 4.17
CA PHE A 284 7.45 16.83 3.62
C PHE A 284 7.74 15.64 4.52
N ASP A 285 7.74 14.44 3.95
CA ASP A 285 7.96 13.21 4.71
C ASP A 285 8.80 12.19 3.91
N ASN A 286 9.32 11.20 4.62
CA ASN A 286 9.98 10.03 4.06
C ASN A 286 9.03 8.82 4.09
N MET A 287 8.54 8.46 2.92
CA MET A 287 7.57 7.39 2.72
C MET A 287 8.27 6.07 2.41
N GLY A 288 7.67 4.96 2.83
CA GLY A 288 8.19 3.62 2.53
C GLY A 288 7.74 3.10 1.16
N TRP A 289 8.46 2.10 0.68
CA TRP A 289 8.13 1.27 -0.49
C TRP A 289 8.13 1.98 -1.86
N TYR A 290 9.29 2.46 -2.33
CA TYR A 290 9.38 3.11 -3.65
C TYR A 290 8.99 2.18 -4.82
N LEU A 291 9.02 0.85 -4.64
CA LEU A 291 8.66 -0.12 -5.69
C LEU A 291 7.17 -0.14 -6.06
N SER A 292 6.32 0.52 -5.26
CA SER A 292 4.90 0.70 -5.58
C SER A 292 4.59 2.04 -6.24
N LEU A 293 5.59 2.92 -6.43
CA LEU A 293 5.38 4.23 -7.04
C LEU A 293 4.95 4.11 -8.49
N GLU A 294 3.93 4.87 -8.87
CA GLU A 294 3.51 5.09 -10.25
C GLU A 294 3.35 6.59 -10.51
N ARG A 295 3.45 6.99 -11.78
CA ARG A 295 3.10 8.35 -12.19
C ARG A 295 1.62 8.58 -11.96
N PHE A 296 1.31 9.70 -11.32
CA PHE A 296 -0.06 10.12 -11.13
C PHE A 296 -0.63 10.66 -12.45
N ASP A 297 -1.68 10.01 -12.95
CA ASP A 297 -2.40 10.34 -14.20
C ASP A 297 -3.77 11.00 -13.94
N GLY A 298 -4.15 11.17 -12.68
CA GLY A 298 -5.40 11.81 -12.28
C GLY A 298 -5.36 13.35 -12.30
N THR A 299 -6.48 13.94 -11.90
CA THR A 299 -6.60 15.39 -11.68
C THR A 299 -6.65 15.68 -10.20
N LEU A 300 -5.82 16.60 -9.72
CA LEU A 300 -5.84 17.02 -8.32
C LEU A 300 -7.02 17.96 -8.09
N THR A 301 -7.78 17.70 -7.04
CA THR A 301 -8.97 18.45 -6.64
C THR A 301 -8.81 19.03 -5.23
N GLY A 302 -9.60 20.06 -4.91
CA GLY A 302 -9.57 20.69 -3.59
C GLY A 302 -8.15 21.17 -3.21
N GLU A 303 -7.78 20.93 -1.96
CA GLU A 303 -6.49 21.35 -1.39
C GLU A 303 -5.27 20.67 -2.04
N GLN A 304 -5.43 19.46 -2.58
CA GLN A 304 -4.36 18.73 -3.27
C GLN A 304 -3.82 19.51 -4.49
N ARG A 305 -4.59 20.45 -5.05
CA ARG A 305 -4.15 21.33 -6.15
C ARG A 305 -2.89 22.13 -5.79
N ALA A 306 -2.58 22.33 -4.51
CA ALA A 306 -1.34 22.95 -4.05
C ALA A 306 -0.06 22.21 -4.50
N LEU A 307 -0.16 20.93 -4.87
CA LEU A 307 0.96 20.16 -5.40
C LEU A 307 1.35 20.57 -6.83
N TYR A 308 0.45 21.14 -7.64
CA TYR A 308 0.79 21.62 -8.99
C TYR A 308 1.87 22.73 -9.00
N PRO A 309 1.70 23.84 -8.26
CA PRO A 309 2.76 24.86 -8.22
C PRO A 309 4.02 24.33 -7.54
N LEU A 310 3.93 23.38 -6.58
CA LEU A 310 5.11 22.76 -5.97
C LEU A 310 5.92 21.92 -6.98
N ARG A 311 5.23 21.09 -7.77
CA ARG A 311 5.80 20.36 -8.92
C ARG A 311 6.55 21.31 -9.85
N ASP A 312 5.94 22.44 -10.18
CA ASP A 312 6.53 23.43 -11.09
C ASP A 312 7.70 24.19 -10.44
N LEU A 313 7.69 24.40 -9.12
CA LEU A 313 8.81 24.97 -8.37
C LEU A 313 10.01 24.01 -8.38
N LEU A 314 9.80 22.74 -8.03
CA LEU A 314 10.87 21.74 -7.94
C LEU A 314 11.47 21.39 -9.31
N SER A 315 10.67 21.43 -10.37
CA SER A 315 11.15 21.30 -11.75
C SER A 315 11.77 22.59 -12.31
N GLY A 316 11.81 23.67 -11.54
CA GLY A 316 12.44 24.95 -11.91
C GLY A 316 11.65 25.77 -12.94
N LYS A 317 10.37 25.45 -13.17
CA LYS A 317 9.48 26.17 -14.11
C LYS A 317 8.97 27.48 -13.53
N ILE A 318 8.85 27.59 -12.21
CA ILE A 318 8.44 28.82 -11.54
C ILE A 318 9.42 29.21 -10.43
N ARG A 319 9.45 30.49 -10.09
CA ARG A 319 10.25 31.02 -8.99
C ARG A 319 9.51 30.88 -7.65
N PRO A 320 10.23 30.92 -6.51
CA PRO A 320 9.61 30.82 -5.17
C PRO A 320 8.52 31.88 -4.89
N ASP A 321 8.66 33.10 -5.39
CA ASP A 321 7.64 34.15 -5.25
C ASP A 321 6.34 33.78 -5.98
N MET A 322 6.44 33.28 -7.22
CA MET A 322 5.29 32.81 -7.99
C MET A 322 4.61 31.60 -7.35
N PHE A 323 5.38 30.72 -6.71
CA PHE A 323 4.84 29.60 -5.95
C PHE A 323 3.97 30.07 -4.78
N LEU A 324 4.46 31.03 -3.98
CA LEU A 324 3.71 31.59 -2.86
C LEU A 324 2.43 32.29 -3.31
N ASP A 325 2.49 33.02 -4.43
CA ASP A 325 1.31 33.68 -4.99
C ASP A 325 0.28 32.65 -5.50
N ALA A 326 0.72 31.58 -6.15
CA ALA A 326 -0.16 30.49 -6.57
C ALA A 326 -0.87 29.82 -5.37
N LEU A 327 -0.14 29.57 -4.28
CA LEU A 327 -0.74 29.00 -3.07
C LEU A 327 -1.78 29.92 -2.43
N ARG A 328 -1.54 31.23 -2.41
CA ARG A 328 -2.51 32.22 -1.89
C ARG A 328 -3.80 32.21 -2.71
N VAL A 329 -3.68 32.16 -4.04
CA VAL A 329 -4.84 32.10 -4.94
C VAL A 329 -5.64 30.81 -4.73
N LEU A 330 -4.96 29.67 -4.64
CA LEU A 330 -5.61 28.37 -4.42
C LEU A 330 -6.36 28.33 -3.08
N ARG A 331 -5.76 28.83 -1.99
CA ARG A 331 -6.42 28.88 -0.68
C ARG A 331 -7.67 29.76 -0.71
N ALA A 332 -7.57 30.95 -1.31
CA ALA A 332 -8.72 31.85 -1.44
C ALA A 332 -9.86 31.23 -2.29
N ASP A 333 -9.52 30.48 -3.34
CA ASP A 333 -10.49 29.75 -4.18
C ASP A 333 -11.21 28.64 -3.38
N GLU A 334 -10.47 27.86 -2.59
CA GLU A 334 -11.07 26.81 -1.76
C GLU A 334 -11.91 27.37 -0.60
N GLU A 335 -11.47 28.45 0.06
CA GLU A 335 -12.27 29.17 1.07
C GLU A 335 -13.58 29.72 0.48
N ALA A 336 -13.53 30.27 -0.74
CA ALA A 336 -14.70 30.78 -1.43
C ALA A 336 -15.70 29.66 -1.76
N LYS A 337 -15.23 28.51 -2.26
CA LYS A 337 -16.07 27.33 -2.55
C LYS A 337 -16.71 26.76 -1.28
N ASN A 338 -15.95 26.64 -0.20
CA ASN A 338 -16.46 26.12 1.06
C ASN A 338 -17.56 27.06 1.62
N THR A 339 -17.33 28.37 1.56
CA THR A 339 -18.34 29.37 1.94
C THR A 339 -19.60 29.30 1.07
N ALA A 340 -19.45 29.06 -0.23
CA ALA A 340 -20.57 28.90 -1.15
C ALA A 340 -21.38 27.62 -0.83
N GLY A 341 -20.71 26.49 -0.58
CA GLY A 341 -21.37 25.24 -0.19
C GLY A 341 -22.13 25.35 1.13
N ILE A 342 -21.58 26.05 2.13
CA ILE A 342 -22.30 26.35 3.39
C ILE A 342 -23.56 27.18 3.12
N ARG A 343 -23.47 28.19 2.24
CA ARG A 343 -24.63 29.03 1.88
C ARG A 343 -25.71 28.24 1.15
N GLU A 344 -25.35 27.37 0.21
CA GLU A 344 -26.30 26.51 -0.50
C GLU A 344 -26.98 25.51 0.44
N ASN A 345 -26.22 24.87 1.34
CA ASN A 345 -26.81 23.98 2.36
C ASN A 345 -27.77 24.71 3.30
N LEU A 346 -27.41 25.93 3.74
CA LEU A 346 -28.30 26.76 4.56
C LEU A 346 -29.58 27.16 3.82
N LEU A 347 -29.51 27.42 2.50
CA LEU A 347 -30.68 27.70 1.67
C LEU A 347 -31.55 26.46 1.47
N TYR A 348 -30.94 25.30 1.20
CA TYR A 348 -31.64 24.02 1.07
C TYR A 348 -32.40 23.61 2.35
N HIS A 349 -31.77 23.78 3.52
CA HIS A 349 -32.43 23.53 4.80
C HIS A 349 -33.56 24.54 5.09
N LYS A 350 -33.42 25.78 4.60
CA LYS A 350 -34.48 26.78 4.68
C LYS A 350 -35.69 26.37 3.82
N ASP A 351 -35.47 25.92 2.59
CA ASP A 351 -36.55 25.48 1.69
C ASP A 351 -37.26 24.20 2.20
N MET A 352 -36.53 23.25 2.79
CA MET A 352 -37.12 22.08 3.45
C MET A 352 -37.95 22.44 4.70
N SER A 353 -37.56 23.49 5.44
CA SER A 353 -38.37 23.99 6.55
C SER A 353 -39.64 24.73 6.10
N TYR A 354 -39.64 25.33 4.90
CA TYR A 354 -40.83 25.91 4.29
C TYR A 354 -41.81 24.84 3.80
N ILE A 355 -41.32 23.75 3.21
CA ILE A 355 -42.16 22.62 2.75
C ILE A 355 -42.83 21.89 3.92
N SER A 356 -42.13 21.73 5.06
CA SER A 356 -42.72 21.13 6.27
C SER A 356 -43.76 22.04 6.93
N ALA A 357 -43.56 23.37 6.90
CA ALA A 357 -44.53 24.35 7.40
C ALA A 357 -45.80 24.44 6.52
N GLU A 358 -45.68 24.37 5.19
CA GLU A 358 -46.84 24.33 4.28
C GLU A 358 -47.65 23.04 4.41
N ASN A 359 -46.99 21.89 4.63
CA ASN A 359 -47.67 20.62 4.86
C ASN A 359 -48.38 20.58 6.23
N ALA A 360 -47.79 21.16 7.27
CA ALA A 360 -48.44 21.33 8.58
C ALA A 360 -49.65 22.28 8.51
N GLY A 361 -49.58 23.34 7.68
CA GLY A 361 -50.70 24.25 7.43
C GLY A 361 -51.88 23.61 6.70
N LYS A 362 -51.62 22.67 5.77
CA LYS A 362 -52.68 21.92 5.06
C LYS A 362 -53.35 20.85 5.92
N GLU A 363 -52.66 20.27 6.89
CA GLU A 363 -53.28 19.34 7.86
C GLU A 363 -54.09 20.06 8.94
N ALA A 364 -53.70 21.28 9.32
CA ALA A 364 -54.49 22.10 10.25
C ALA A 364 -55.81 22.58 9.63
N GLY A 365 -55.80 22.97 8.35
CA GLY A 365 -57.01 23.44 7.65
C GLY A 365 -58.07 22.36 7.38
N LYS A 366 -57.72 21.07 7.44
CA LYS A 366 -58.68 19.96 7.32
C LYS A 366 -59.37 19.57 8.64
N LYS A 367 -58.91 20.10 9.78
CA LYS A 367 -59.53 19.84 11.09
C LYS A 367 -60.59 20.87 11.51
N GLU A 368 -60.73 21.99 10.78
CA GLU A 368 -61.72 23.02 11.10
C GLU A 368 -63.07 22.89 10.35
N GLU A 369 -63.24 21.91 9.45
CA GLU A 369 -64.53 21.63 8.79
C GLU A 369 -65.31 20.45 9.38
N THR A 370 -65.00 19.99 10.60
CA THR A 370 -65.73 18.87 11.25
C THR A 370 -66.10 19.10 12.73
N LEU A 371 -66.44 20.34 13.09
CA LEU A 371 -67.08 20.65 14.38
C LEU A 371 -68.35 21.50 14.20
#